data_AF-A0A7S3HMA7-F1
#
_entry.id   AF-A0A7S3HMA7-F1
#
_cell.length_a   1.000
_cell.length_b   1.000
_cell.length_c   1.000
_cell.angle_alpha   90.00
_cell.angle_beta   90.00
_cell.angle_gamma   90.00
#
_symmetry.space_group_name_H-M   'P 1'
#
loop_
_entity.id
_entity.type
_entity.pdbx_description
1 polymer ?
#
loop_
_entity_poly.entity_id
_entity_poly.type
_entity_poly.pdbx_seq_one_letter_code
_entity_poly.pdbx_strand_id
1 'polypeptide(L)'
;GLFRGLSALFGYLGATIFPLCSEKLGLHNAAQGAIVYQFLLVALAASSFFWAKDTVSVYIVIFAVLFSRTGLWLFDLCVRQIAQETIPEAVRGKVNGQWRSMIAFFEMSAYAIAAYIPAPED
;
A
#
# COMPACT_ATOMS: atom_id res chain seq x y z
N GLY A 1 -0.60 -9.62 -18.46
CA GLY A 1 -1.80 -8.78 -18.69
C GLY A 1 -2.76 -8.81 -17.53
N LEU A 2 -3.34 -9.99 -17.22
CA LEU A 2 -4.45 -10.15 -16.27
C LEU A 2 -4.17 -9.63 -14.84
N PHE A 3 -3.04 -9.99 -14.22
CA PHE A 3 -2.70 -9.55 -12.86
C PHE A 3 -2.45 -8.03 -12.74
N ARG A 4 -1.97 -7.38 -13.81
CA ARG A 4 -1.86 -5.91 -13.86
C ARG A 4 -3.24 -5.25 -13.95
N GLY A 5 -4.17 -5.87 -14.69
CA GLY A 5 -5.58 -5.43 -14.75
C GLY A 5 -6.31 -5.59 -13.42
N LEU A 6 -6.11 -6.72 -12.72
CA LEU A 6 -6.66 -6.92 -11.37
C LEU A 6 -6.10 -5.89 -10.38
N SER A 7 -4.78 -5.63 -10.42
CA SER A 7 -4.18 -4.60 -9.57
C SER A 7 -4.77 -3.21 -9.82
N ALA A 8 -5.08 -2.87 -11.09
CA ALA A 8 -5.74 -1.61 -11.44
C ALA A 8 -7.19 -1.56 -10.93
N LEU A 9 -7.92 -2.67 -11.00
CA LEU A 9 -9.28 -2.80 -10.44
C LEU A 9 -9.30 -2.58 -8.92
N PHE A 10 -8.39 -3.21 -8.17
CA PHE A 10 -8.30 -3.02 -6.72
C PHE A 10 -7.85 -1.60 -6.35
N GLY A 11 -7.02 -0.96 -7.18
CA GLY A 11 -6.73 0.48 -7.05
C GLY A 11 -7.99 1.35 -7.24
N TYR A 12 -8.80 1.06 -8.26
CA TYR A 12 -10.08 1.75 -8.49
C TYR A 12 -11.08 1.51 -7.35
N LEU A 13 -11.14 0.29 -6.78
CA LEU A 13 -11.97 0.02 -5.61
C LEU A 13 -11.57 0.91 -4.42
N GLY A 14 -10.27 1.10 -4.19
CA GLY A 14 -9.77 2.05 -3.19
C GLY A 14 -10.32 3.47 -3.41
N ALA A 15 -10.42 3.90 -4.68
CA ALA A 15 -11.01 5.19 -5.05
C ALA A 15 -12.48 5.32 -4.71
N THR A 16 -13.25 4.27 -4.97
CA THR A 16 -14.69 4.27 -4.69
C THR A 16 -14.99 4.20 -3.20
N ILE A 17 -14.11 3.57 -2.41
CA ILE A 17 -14.22 3.43 -0.96
C ILE A 17 -13.82 4.73 -0.26
N PHE A 18 -12.86 5.48 -0.80
CA PHE A 18 -12.36 6.72 -0.23
C PHE A 18 -13.45 7.74 0.16
N PRO A 19 -14.36 8.19 -0.74
CA PRO A 19 -15.36 9.19 -0.36
C PRO A 19 -16.26 8.69 0.77
N LEU A 20 -16.64 7.41 0.75
CA LEU A 20 -17.47 6.79 1.79
C LEU A 20 -16.77 6.75 3.15
N CYS A 21 -15.48 6.38 3.17
CA CYS A 21 -14.70 6.34 4.39
C CYS A 21 -14.36 7.74 4.91
N SER A 22 -14.03 8.68 4.02
CA SER A 22 -13.69 10.05 4.39
C SER A 22 -14.88 10.80 4.98
N GLU A 23 -16.08 10.63 4.43
CA GLU A 23 -17.29 11.28 4.92
C GLU A 23 -17.76 10.69 6.26
N LYS A 24 -17.71 9.37 6.42
CA LYS A 24 -18.24 8.69 7.62
C LYS A 24 -17.28 8.61 8.79
N LEU A 25 -16.00 8.38 8.53
CA LEU A 25 -14.99 8.12 9.59
C LEU A 25 -14.10 9.34 9.84
N GLY A 26 -14.08 10.30 8.92
CA GLY A 26 -13.11 11.38 8.91
C GLY A 26 -11.76 10.93 8.34
N LEU A 27 -11.02 11.90 7.79
CA LEU A 27 -9.83 11.67 6.97
C LEU A 27 -8.69 10.99 7.74
N HIS A 28 -8.45 11.41 8.98
CA HIS A 28 -7.37 10.87 9.82
C HIS A 28 -7.65 9.43 10.29
N ASN A 29 -8.90 9.13 10.67
CA ASN A 29 -9.29 7.78 11.09
C ASN A 29 -9.30 6.81 9.90
N ALA A 30 -9.71 7.27 8.71
CA ALA A 30 -9.63 6.48 7.48
C ALA A 30 -8.17 6.15 7.12
N ALA A 31 -7.25 7.10 7.27
CA ALA A 31 -5.81 6.86 7.06
C ALA A 31 -5.25 5.83 8.05
N GLN A 32 -5.56 5.97 9.34
CA GLN A 32 -5.13 5.02 10.37
C GLN A 32 -5.72 3.62 10.14
N GLY A 33 -7.01 3.54 9.78
CA GLY A 33 -7.67 2.28 9.44
C GLY A 33 -7.03 1.58 8.25
N ALA A 34 -6.65 2.34 7.21
CA ALA A 34 -5.95 1.81 6.05
C ALA A 34 -4.55 1.27 6.40
N ILE A 35 -3.81 1.94 7.31
CA ILE A 35 -2.54 1.43 7.83
C ILE A 35 -2.74 0.12 8.59
N VAL A 36 -3.71 0.05 9.50
CA VAL A 36 -3.99 -1.16 10.28
C VAL A 36 -4.36 -2.32 9.35
N TYR A 37 -5.22 -2.06 8.36
CA TYR A 37 -5.57 -3.03 7.32
C TYR A 37 -4.33 -3.56 6.58
N GLN A 38 -3.40 -2.68 6.21
CA GLN A 38 -2.16 -3.06 5.54
C GLN A 38 -1.30 -3.99 6.42
N PHE A 39 -1.13 -3.66 7.70
CA PHE A 39 -0.39 -4.51 8.64
C PHE A 39 -1.04 -5.88 8.83
N LEU A 40 -2.38 -5.93 8.92
CA LEU A 40 -3.10 -7.20 9.03
C LEU A 40 -2.90 -8.10 7.81
N LEU A 41 -2.92 -7.54 6.60
CA LEU A 41 -2.68 -8.31 5.37
C LEU A 41 -1.24 -8.81 5.27
N VAL A 42 -0.26 -8.00 5.64
CA VAL A 42 1.15 -8.42 5.66
C VAL A 42 1.37 -9.50 6.72
N ALA A 43 0.79 -9.35 7.91
CA ALA A 43 0.84 -10.37 8.95
C ALA A 43 0.17 -11.68 8.52
N LEU A 44 -0.97 -11.61 7.82
CA LEU A 44 -1.63 -12.77 7.23
C LEU A 44 -0.73 -13.46 6.19
N ALA A 45 -0.12 -12.69 5.28
CA ALA A 45 0.81 -13.23 4.28
C ALA A 45 2.03 -13.89 4.94
N ALA A 46 2.65 -13.22 5.91
CA ALA A 46 3.81 -13.71 6.64
C ALA A 46 3.48 -14.96 7.47
N SER A 47 2.33 -14.95 8.17
CA SER A 47 1.89 -16.12 8.94
C SER A 47 1.66 -17.33 8.05
N SER A 48 1.19 -17.15 6.80
CA SER A 48 0.89 -18.25 5.88
C SER A 48 2.07 -19.22 5.65
N PHE A 49 3.31 -18.73 5.73
CA PHE A 49 4.52 -19.53 5.57
C PHE A 49 4.77 -20.52 6.71
N PHE A 50 4.15 -20.34 7.88
CA PHE A 50 4.37 -21.20 9.05
C PHE A 50 3.40 -22.38 9.15
N TRP A 51 2.19 -22.26 8.58
CA TRP A 51 1.12 -23.25 8.79
C TRP A 51 0.48 -23.76 7.50
N ALA A 52 0.58 -23.05 6.38
CA ALA A 52 -0.04 -23.46 5.13
C ALA A 52 0.92 -24.30 4.28
N LYS A 53 0.37 -25.27 3.53
CA LYS A 53 1.10 -25.98 2.48
C LYS A 53 1.53 -24.99 1.38
N ASP A 54 2.65 -25.25 0.71
CA ASP A 54 3.26 -24.33 -0.27
C ASP A 54 2.26 -23.77 -1.29
N THR A 55 1.45 -24.64 -1.92
CA THR A 55 0.44 -24.20 -2.90
C THR A 55 -0.60 -23.25 -2.29
N VAL A 56 -1.03 -23.49 -1.05
CA VAL A 56 -2.02 -22.66 -0.36
C VAL A 56 -1.39 -21.34 0.09
N SER A 57 -0.16 -21.36 0.58
CA SER A 57 0.59 -20.14 0.95
C SER A 57 0.76 -19.21 -0.27
N VAL A 58 1.10 -19.75 -1.44
CA VAL A 58 1.20 -18.98 -2.70
C VAL A 58 -0.12 -18.26 -3.00
N TYR A 59 -1.27 -18.94 -2.93
CA TYR A 59 -2.56 -18.30 -3.15
C TYR A 59 -2.85 -17.22 -2.10
N ILE A 60 -2.60 -17.49 -0.82
CA ILE A 60 -2.80 -16.50 0.26
C ILE A 60 -1.96 -15.25 0.01
N VAL A 61 -0.68 -15.39 -0.35
CA VAL A 61 0.20 -14.27 -0.66
C VAL A 61 -0.31 -13.48 -1.87
N ILE A 62 -0.73 -14.15 -2.94
CA ILE A 62 -1.30 -13.48 -4.12
C ILE A 62 -2.54 -12.66 -3.74
N PHE A 63 -3.48 -13.25 -2.99
CA PHE A 63 -4.67 -12.55 -2.54
C PHE A 63 -4.32 -11.38 -1.61
N ALA A 64 -3.44 -11.58 -0.63
CA ALA A 64 -3.01 -10.53 0.28
C ALA A 64 -2.39 -9.36 -0.48
N VAL A 65 -1.55 -9.62 -1.48
CA VAL A 65 -0.96 -8.58 -2.33
C VAL A 65 -2.03 -7.83 -3.14
N LEU A 66 -2.99 -8.53 -3.75
CA LEU A 66 -4.07 -7.90 -4.51
C LEU A 66 -4.93 -6.98 -3.63
N PHE A 67 -5.36 -7.48 -2.46
CA PHE A 67 -6.18 -6.72 -1.52
C PHE A 67 -5.43 -5.55 -0.87
N SER A 68 -4.13 -5.69 -0.64
CA SER A 68 -3.29 -4.63 -0.08
C SER A 68 -3.25 -3.39 -0.97
N ARG A 69 -3.46 -3.54 -2.29
CA ARG A 69 -3.53 -2.40 -3.22
C ARG A 69 -4.68 -1.46 -2.89
N THR A 70 -5.83 -1.99 -2.48
CA THR A 70 -6.99 -1.18 -2.09
C THR A 70 -6.66 -0.32 -0.87
N GLY A 71 -6.11 -0.94 0.18
CA GLY A 71 -5.75 -0.25 1.43
C GLY A 71 -4.66 0.80 1.21
N LEU A 72 -3.63 0.46 0.44
CA LEU A 72 -2.56 1.38 0.08
C LEU A 72 -3.09 2.59 -0.70
N TRP A 73 -4.00 2.38 -1.66
CA TRP A 73 -4.57 3.46 -2.45
C TRP A 73 -5.47 4.37 -1.61
N LEU A 74 -6.27 3.78 -0.72
CA LEU A 74 -7.07 4.52 0.25
C LEU A 74 -6.19 5.41 1.14
N PHE A 75 -5.10 4.85 1.69
CA PHE A 75 -4.15 5.60 2.51
C PHE A 75 -3.49 6.75 1.74
N ASP A 76 -3.02 6.50 0.51
CA ASP A 76 -2.38 7.51 -0.34
C ASP A 76 -3.33 8.68 -0.64
N LEU A 77 -4.61 8.41 -0.93
CA LEU A 77 -5.61 9.47 -1.07
C LEU A 77 -5.82 10.25 0.22
N CYS A 78 -5.97 9.57 1.36
CA CYS A 78 -6.15 10.23 2.64
C CYS A 78 -5.00 11.17 2.95
N VAL A 79 -3.75 10.72 2.82
CA VAL A 79 -2.61 11.58 3.16
C VAL A 79 -2.44 12.73 2.16
N ARG A 80 -2.71 12.51 0.87
CA ARG A 80 -2.70 13.62 -0.10
C ARG A 80 -3.74 14.69 0.24
N GLN A 81 -4.95 14.28 0.62
CA GLN A 81 -5.99 15.21 1.05
C GLN A 81 -5.58 15.93 2.35
N ILE A 82 -5.02 15.22 3.34
CA ILE A 82 -4.52 15.84 4.59
C ILE A 82 -3.46 16.89 4.25
N ALA A 83 -2.50 16.54 3.39
CA ALA A 83 -1.44 17.45 2.96
C ALA A 83 -1.97 18.67 2.20
N GLN A 84 -3.02 18.50 1.39
CA GLN A 84 -3.67 19.61 0.68
C GLN A 84 -4.37 20.58 1.64
N GLU A 85 -5.03 20.05 2.68
CA GLU A 85 -5.77 20.83 3.68
C GLU A 85 -4.84 21.50 4.72
N THR A 86 -3.70 20.88 5.05
CA THR A 86 -2.83 21.32 6.14
C THR A 86 -1.60 22.11 5.69
N ILE A 87 -1.10 21.92 4.47
CA ILE A 87 0.16 22.52 4.02
C ILE A 87 -0.10 23.78 3.18
N PRO A 88 0.47 24.94 3.58
CA PRO A 88 0.39 26.18 2.80
C PRO A 88 1.01 26.04 1.40
N GLU A 89 0.41 26.68 0.41
CA GLU A 89 0.80 26.54 -1.00
C GLU A 89 2.26 26.91 -1.27
N ALA A 90 2.75 27.96 -0.60
CA ALA A 90 4.12 28.46 -0.73
C ALA A 90 5.21 27.42 -0.36
N VAL A 91 4.88 26.45 0.49
CA VAL A 91 5.81 25.41 0.95
C VAL A 91 5.46 24.00 0.47
N ARG A 92 4.26 23.81 -0.11
CA ARG A 92 3.76 22.52 -0.59
C ARG A 92 4.71 21.82 -1.57
N GLY A 93 5.34 22.59 -2.46
CA GLY A 93 6.35 22.04 -3.40
C GLY A 93 7.58 21.46 -2.70
N LYS A 94 8.10 22.14 -1.67
CA LYS A 94 9.25 21.67 -0.90
C LYS A 94 8.92 20.41 -0.10
N VAL A 95 7.76 20.39 0.56
CA VAL A 95 7.31 19.22 1.34
C VAL A 95 7.06 18.02 0.43
N ASN A 96 6.42 18.22 -0.73
CA ASN A 96 6.24 17.16 -1.72
C ASN A 96 7.59 16.64 -2.25
N GLY A 97 8.59 17.51 -2.44
CA GLY A 97 9.95 17.10 -2.81
C GLY A 97 10.57 16.17 -1.76
N GLN A 98 10.51 16.57 -0.49
CA GLN A 98 11.01 15.74 0.61
C GLN A 98 10.27 14.40 0.70
N TRP A 99 8.94 14.43 0.62
CA TRP A 99 8.10 13.23 0.58
C TRP A 99 8.52 12.26 -0.54
N ARG A 100 8.70 12.78 -1.76
CA ARG A 100 9.11 11.97 -2.92
C ARG A 100 10.51 11.39 -2.76
N SER A 101 11.44 12.11 -2.16
CA SER A 101 12.79 11.58 -1.87
C SER A 101 12.76 10.41 -0.89
N MET A 102 11.90 10.45 0.14
CA MET A 102 11.74 9.33 1.07
C MET A 102 11.19 8.08 0.37
N ILE A 103 10.16 8.24 -0.46
CA ILE A 103 9.62 7.13 -1.26
C ILE A 103 10.72 6.53 -2.14
N ALA A 104 11.43 7.38 -2.90
CA ALA A 104 12.49 6.92 -3.80
C ALA A 104 13.61 6.19 -3.05
N PHE A 105 13.98 6.66 -1.86
CA PHE A 105 14.98 6.00 -1.01
C PHE A 105 14.55 4.58 -0.60
N PHE A 106 13.31 4.39 -0.15
CA PHE A 106 12.81 3.06 0.23
C PHE A 106 12.64 2.14 -0.98
N GLU A 107 12.19 2.65 -2.13
CA GLU A 107 12.13 1.88 -3.38
C GLU A 107 13.52 1.42 -3.82
N MET A 108 14.52 2.31 -3.80
CA MET A 108 15.91 1.94 -4.09
C MET A 108 16.46 0.90 -3.12
N SER A 109 16.12 1.02 -1.83
CA SER A 109 16.53 0.04 -0.81
C SER A 109 15.95 -1.33 -1.10
N ALA A 110 14.68 -1.41 -1.52
CA ALA A 110 14.05 -2.67 -1.92
C ALA A 110 14.73 -3.29 -3.15
N TYR A 111 15.09 -2.49 -4.16
CA TYR A 111 15.85 -2.97 -5.32
C TYR A 111 17.25 -3.45 -4.94
N ALA A 112 17.94 -2.74 -4.04
CA ALA A 112 19.25 -3.15 -3.56
C ALA A 112 19.18 -4.52 -2.85
N ILE A 113 18.21 -4.69 -1.94
CA ILE A 113 18.00 -5.98 -1.24
C ILE A 113 17.73 -7.10 -2.25
N ALA A 114 16.87 -6.87 -3.24
CA ALA A 114 16.56 -7.84 -4.28
C ALA A 114 17.78 -8.19 -5.16
N ALA A 115 18.69 -7.25 -5.39
CA ALA A 115 19.93 -7.50 -6.13
C ALA A 115 20.96 -8.30 -5.31
N TYR A 116 21.03 -8.08 -3.99
CA TYR A 116 21.95 -8.80 -3.10
C TYR A 116 21.44 -10.19 -2.69
N ILE A 117 20.13 -10.39 -2.64
CA ILE A 117 19.47 -11.68 -2.35
C ILE A 117 18.80 -12.16 -3.65
N PRO A 118 19.57 -12.65 -4.64
CA PRO A 118 18.99 -13.29 -5.81
C PRO A 118 18.18 -14.52 -5.40
N ALA A 119 17.17 -14.85 -6.22
CA ALA A 119 16.25 -15.96 -5.95
C ALA A 119 17.00 -17.25 -5.58
N PRO A 120 16.50 -18.06 -4.63
CA PRO A 120 17.04 -19.40 -4.43
C PRO A 120 16.92 -20.17 -5.76
N GLU A 121 18.03 -20.78 -6.19
CA GLU A 121 18.03 -21.73 -7.30
C GLU A 121 17.30 -23.00 -6.85
N ASP A 122 16.00 -23.09 -7.11
CA ASP A 122 15.22 -24.35 -7.10
C ASP A 122 13.93 -24.20 -7.94
#